data_AF-A0AAV4BWE1-F1
#
_entry.id   AF-A0AAV4BWE1-F1
#
_cell.length_a   1.000
_cell.length_b   1.000
_cell.length_c   1.000
_cell.angle_alpha   90.00
_cell.angle_beta   90.00
_cell.angle_gamma   90.00
#
_symmetry.space_group_name_H-M   'P 1'
#
loop_
_entity.id
_entity.type
_entity.pdbx_description
1 polymer ?
#
loop_
_entity_poly.entity_id
_entity_poly.type
_entity_poly.pdbx_seq_one_letter_code
_entity_poly.pdbx_strand_id
1 'polypeptide(L)'
;MTCRVSGTPMPSVSFFHDSKNIDEDEEFVISYNPETGEVTLIIVEVFPEDQGQYICVAENPAGHATTSAYLSVLETKETTMELEVDQPQHSKAYYTQFLAASKCDIQLSRTGLDAFGIVK
;
A
#
# COMPACT_ATOMS: atom_id res chain seq x y z
N MET A 1 0.24 3.42 -2.39
CA MET A 1 0.69 2.23 -3.13
C MET A 1 -0.11 2.12 -4.43
N THR A 2 0.52 1.92 -5.59
CA THR A 2 -0.18 1.82 -6.89
C THR A 2 0.21 0.52 -7.59
N CYS A 3 -0.78 -0.19 -8.12
CA CYS A 3 -0.60 -1.42 -8.89
C CYS A 3 -1.56 -1.44 -10.08
N ARG A 4 -1.24 -2.23 -11.11
CA ARG A 4 -2.15 -2.47 -12.23
C ARG A 4 -2.68 -3.88 -12.13
N VAL A 5 -3.99 -4.04 -12.18
CA VAL A 5 -4.67 -5.32 -12.01
C VAL A 5 -5.39 -5.68 -13.30
N SER A 6 -5.19 -6.92 -13.75
CA SER A 6 -5.80 -7.46 -14.95
C SER A 6 -6.23 -8.92 -14.74
N GLY A 7 -7.34 -9.32 -15.36
CA GLY A 7 -7.81 -10.69 -15.29
C GLY A 7 -9.15 -10.90 -15.98
N THR A 8 -9.51 -12.15 -16.22
CA THR A 8 -10.82 -12.53 -16.78
C THR A 8 -11.39 -13.72 -15.99
N PRO A 9 -12.46 -13.53 -15.19
CA PRO A 9 -13.20 -12.28 -14.90
C PRO A 9 -12.35 -11.17 -14.26
N MET A 10 -12.82 -9.92 -14.31
CA MET A 10 -12.12 -8.79 -13.66
C MET A 10 -11.91 -9.09 -12.17
N PRO A 11 -10.69 -8.98 -11.63
CA PRO A 11 -10.42 -9.31 -10.24
C PRO A 11 -10.99 -8.29 -9.25
N SER A 12 -11.42 -8.76 -8.07
CA SER A 12 -11.60 -7.90 -6.90
C SER A 12 -10.25 -7.62 -6.25
N VAL A 13 -10.10 -6.45 -5.64
CA VAL A 13 -8.83 -6.02 -5.01
C VAL A 13 -9.07 -5.68 -3.54
N SER A 14 -8.14 -6.10 -2.69
CA SER A 14 -8.14 -5.81 -1.26
C SER A 14 -6.75 -5.39 -0.80
N PHE A 15 -6.68 -4.44 0.13
CA PHE A 15 -5.43 -3.99 0.73
C PHE A 15 -5.33 -4.43 2.19
N PHE A 16 -4.09 -4.58 2.65
CA PHE A 16 -3.77 -4.93 4.03
C PHE A 16 -2.57 -4.13 4.52
N HIS A 17 -2.57 -3.74 5.80
CA HIS A 17 -1.43 -3.20 6.53
C HIS A 17 -1.12 -4.14 7.70
N ASP A 18 0.10 -4.66 7.77
CA ASP A 18 0.55 -5.59 8.81
C ASP A 18 -0.44 -6.74 9.08
N SER A 19 -0.95 -7.33 8.00
CA SER A 19 -1.93 -8.44 7.99
C SER A 19 -3.36 -8.08 8.42
N LYS A 20 -3.66 -6.80 8.65
CA LYS A 20 -5.03 -6.32 8.89
C LYS A 20 -5.60 -5.77 7.60
N ASN A 21 -6.86 -6.09 7.30
CA ASN A 21 -7.53 -5.54 6.14
C ASN A 21 -7.71 -4.03 6.30
N ILE A 22 -7.51 -3.31 5.20
CA ILE A 22 -7.80 -1.89 5.07
C ILE A 22 -9.14 -1.76 4.36
N ASP A 23 -10.08 -1.10 5.03
CA ASP A 23 -11.34 -0.66 4.45
C ASP A 23 -11.22 0.82 4.04
N GLU A 24 -12.01 1.26 3.06
CA GLU A 24 -12.05 2.68 2.68
C GLU A 24 -12.70 3.52 3.79
N ASP A 25 -12.01 4.59 4.19
CA ASP A 25 -12.49 5.57 5.17
C ASP A 25 -11.85 6.96 4.96
N GLU A 26 -11.83 7.81 5.99
CA GLU A 26 -11.25 9.15 5.93
C GLU A 26 -9.71 9.14 5.89
N GLU A 27 -9.07 8.08 6.38
CA GLU A 27 -7.61 7.89 6.45
C GLU A 27 -7.08 7.16 5.20
N PHE A 28 -7.82 6.14 4.76
CA PHE A 28 -7.47 5.29 3.62
C PHE A 28 -8.45 5.48 2.44
N VAL A 29 -7.94 6.08 1.36
CA VAL A 29 -8.70 6.25 0.12
C VAL A 29 -8.20 5.27 -0.94
N ILE A 30 -9.12 4.52 -1.54
CA ILE A 30 -8.81 3.61 -2.66
C ILE A 30 -9.41 4.19 -3.94
N SER A 31 -8.59 4.24 -4.99
CA SER A 31 -8.99 4.69 -6.32
C SER A 31 -8.77 3.58 -7.35
N TYR A 32 -9.73 3.41 -8.25
CA TYR A 32 -9.68 2.43 -9.33
C TYR A 32 -9.98 3.08 -10.69
N ASN A 33 -9.08 2.84 -11.65
CA ASN A 33 -9.27 3.19 -13.05
C ASN A 33 -9.63 1.93 -13.87
N PRO A 34 -10.89 1.77 -14.30
CA PRO A 34 -11.34 0.58 -15.03
C PRO A 34 -10.80 0.48 -16.47
N GLU A 35 -10.35 1.59 -17.07
CA GLU A 35 -9.79 1.58 -18.43
C GLU A 35 -8.36 1.05 -18.44
N THR A 36 -7.58 1.40 -17.42
CA THR A 36 -6.16 1.01 -17.32
C THR A 36 -5.91 -0.18 -16.40
N GLY A 37 -6.90 -0.54 -15.56
CA GLY A 37 -6.75 -1.51 -14.49
C GLY A 37 -5.94 -0.99 -13.30
N GLU A 38 -5.63 0.32 -13.24
CA GLU A 38 -4.81 0.88 -12.17
C GLU A 38 -5.61 1.02 -10.87
N VAL A 39 -5.06 0.51 -9.77
CA VAL A 39 -5.61 0.63 -8.42
C VAL A 39 -4.58 1.30 -7.52
N THR A 40 -5.00 2.31 -6.77
CA THR A 40 -4.14 3.07 -5.87
C THR A 40 -4.75 3.15 -4.48
N LEU A 41 -3.97 2.75 -3.48
CA LEU A 41 -4.21 3.04 -2.06
C LEU A 41 -3.47 4.33 -1.69
N ILE A 42 -4.21 5.27 -1.10
CA ILE A 42 -3.75 6.57 -0.63
C ILE A 42 -3.96 6.63 0.88
N ILE A 43 -2.93 7.04 1.61
CA ILE A 43 -3.01 7.37 3.04
C ILE A 43 -3.01 8.90 3.11
N VAL A 44 -4.06 9.49 3.68
CA VAL A 44 -4.29 10.94 3.65
C VAL A 44 -3.24 11.70 4.47
N GLU A 45 -2.97 11.23 5.68
CA GLU A 45 -1.91 11.71 6.56
C GLU A 45 -1.08 10.53 7.05
N VAL A 46 0.23 10.71 7.23
CA VAL A 46 1.12 9.62 7.63
C VAL A 46 1.79 9.93 8.97
N PHE A 47 1.64 8.99 9.90
CA PHE A 47 2.21 8.96 11.24
C PHE A 47 3.15 7.77 11.41
N PRO A 48 4.01 7.74 12.46
CA PRO A 48 4.90 6.61 12.72
C PRO A 48 4.19 5.25 12.86
N GLU A 49 2.96 5.27 13.34
CA GLU A 49 2.12 4.09 13.51
C GLU A 49 1.72 3.44 12.18
N ASP A 50 1.74 4.19 11.07
CA ASP A 50 1.39 3.72 9.72
C ASP A 50 2.54 3.00 9.04
N GLN A 51 3.75 3.09 9.60
CA GLN A 51 4.90 2.31 9.15
C GLN A 51 4.56 0.83 9.18
N GLY A 52 4.91 0.12 8.11
CA GLY A 52 4.67 -1.31 8.03
C GLY A 52 4.59 -1.84 6.61
N GLN A 53 4.19 -3.10 6.51
CA GLN A 53 4.03 -3.78 5.22
C GLN A 53 2.60 -3.60 4.70
N TYR A 54 2.50 -3.02 3.51
CA TYR A 54 1.26 -2.90 2.75
C TYR A 54 1.21 -3.99 1.69
N ILE A 55 0.09 -4.71 1.62
CA ILE A 55 -0.12 -5.83 0.69
C ILE A 55 -1.39 -5.55 -0.11
N CYS A 56 -1.29 -5.71 -1.43
CA CYS A 56 -2.43 -5.71 -2.34
C CYS A 56 -2.66 -7.14 -2.83
N VAL A 57 -3.89 -7.61 -2.69
CA VAL A 57 -4.35 -8.92 -3.16
C VAL A 57 -5.41 -8.71 -4.24
N ALA A 58 -5.19 -9.28 -5.42
CA ALA A 58 -6.18 -9.37 -6.47
C ALA A 58 -6.68 -10.81 -6.60
N GLU A 59 -7.99 -11.01 -6.65
CA GLU A 59 -8.61 -12.34 -6.69
C GLU A 59 -9.74 -12.41 -7.71
N ASN A 60 -9.80 -13.54 -8.44
CA ASN A 60 -10.94 -13.93 -9.27
C ASN A 60 -11.09 -15.47 -9.27
N PRO A 61 -12.12 -16.05 -9.91
CA PRO A 61 -12.27 -17.51 -9.99
C PRO A 61 -11.15 -18.28 -10.71
N ALA A 62 -10.21 -17.59 -11.36
CA ALA A 62 -9.03 -18.21 -11.97
C ALA A 62 -7.86 -18.33 -10.97
N GLY A 63 -7.83 -17.52 -9.91
CA GLY A 63 -6.80 -17.54 -8.88
C GLY A 63 -6.67 -16.22 -8.13
N HIS A 64 -5.56 -16.07 -7.41
CA HIS A 64 -5.20 -14.84 -6.73
C HIS A 64 -3.74 -14.49 -7.02
N ALA A 65 -3.41 -13.22 -6.89
CA ALA A 65 -2.05 -12.71 -7.02
C ALA A 65 -1.84 -11.53 -6.08
N THR A 66 -0.61 -11.38 -5.61
CA THR A 66 -0.28 -10.50 -4.49
C THR A 66 0.96 -9.68 -4.80
N THR A 67 0.97 -8.42 -4.35
CA THR A 67 2.16 -7.58 -4.35
C THR A 67 2.24 -6.82 -3.03
N SER A 68 3.45 -6.44 -2.61
CA SER A 68 3.66 -5.78 -1.32
C SER A 68 4.71 -4.68 -1.40
N ALA A 69 4.55 -3.67 -0.55
CA ALA A 69 5.51 -2.59 -0.34
C ALA A 69 5.67 -2.31 1.16
N TYR A 70 6.83 -1.79 1.56
CA TYR A 70 7.06 -1.38 2.96
C TYR A 70 7.09 0.13 3.05
N LEU A 71 6.23 0.71 3.88
CA LEU A 71 6.24 2.15 4.19
C LEU A 71 7.19 2.36 5.36
N SER A 72 8.21 3.20 5.19
CA SER A 72 9.06 3.66 6.30
C SER A 72 8.78 5.13 6.60
N VAL A 73 8.54 5.43 7.87
CA VAL A 73 8.26 6.78 8.36
C VAL A 73 9.45 7.22 9.21
N LEU A 74 10.14 8.28 8.77
CA LEU A 74 11.33 8.77 9.44
C LEU A 74 11.01 10.09 10.14
N GLU A 75 11.42 10.20 11.40
CA GLU A 75 11.44 11.47 12.13
C GLU A 75 12.55 12.36 11.57
N THR A 76 12.22 13.60 11.23
CA THR A 76 13.24 14.63 11.09
C THR A 76 13.69 15.02 12.50
N LYS A 77 14.98 14.83 12.80
CA LYS A 77 15.60 15.54 13.92
C LYS A 77 15.75 16.99 13.50
N GLU A 78 14.74 17.80 13.72
CA GLU A 78 15.00 19.24 13.80
C GLU A 78 15.93 19.44 15.00
N THR A 79 17.17 19.86 14.74
CA THR A 79 18.06 20.34 15.80
C THR A 79 17.54 21.71 16.22
N THR A 80 16.46 21.74 16.98
CA THR A 80 16.04 22.91 17.74
C THR A 80 16.64 22.77 19.12
N MET A 81 17.57 23.67 19.47
CA MET A 81 18.06 23.81 20.83
C MET A 81 16.86 24.06 21.74
N GLU A 82 16.61 23.12 22.65
CA GLU A 82 15.42 23.06 23.50
C GLU A 82 15.33 24.28 24.41
N LEU A 83 14.17 24.96 24.41
CA LEU A 83 13.58 25.43 25.66
C LEU A 83 12.36 24.56 25.89
N GLU A 84 12.43 23.72 26.92
CA GLU A 84 11.35 22.82 27.33
C GLU A 84 10.06 23.63 27.56
N VAL A 85 9.05 23.40 26.72
CA VAL A 85 7.66 23.77 27.01
C VAL A 85 6.82 22.52 26.83
N ASP A 86 6.39 21.99 27.96
CA ASP A 86 5.44 20.90 28.13
C ASP A 86 4.11 21.20 27.38
N GLN A 87 3.91 20.64 26.18
CA GLN A 87 2.64 20.72 25.42
C GLN A 87 2.36 19.46 24.59
N PRO A 88 1.06 19.11 24.38
CA PRO A 88 0.62 17.75 24.09
C PRO A 88 0.90 17.28 22.65
N GLN A 89 1.00 15.96 22.52
CA GLN A 89 1.44 15.16 21.36
C GLN A 89 0.75 15.50 20.03
N HIS A 90 1.21 16.50 19.25
CA HIS A 90 0.93 16.53 17.80
C HIS A 90 1.80 17.48 16.96
N SER A 91 3.07 17.73 17.30
CA SER A 91 3.93 18.64 16.51
C SER A 91 5.23 18.01 16.01
N LYS A 92 5.18 16.79 15.49
CA LYS A 92 6.32 16.19 14.78
C LYS A 92 6.05 16.21 13.28
N ALA A 93 6.93 16.84 12.52
CA ALA A 93 6.87 16.82 11.06
C ALA A 93 7.47 15.49 10.56
N TYR A 94 6.63 14.60 10.05
CA TYR A 94 7.07 13.35 9.42
C TYR A 94 7.16 13.52 7.90
N TYR A 95 8.10 12.84 7.24
CA TYR A 95 8.15 12.74 5.79
C TYR A 95 8.06 11.27 5.35
N THR A 96 7.38 11.02 4.23
CA THR A 96 7.17 9.69 3.64
C THR A 96 8.32 9.31 2.71
N GLN A 97 9.20 8.41 3.12
CA GLN A 97 10.16 7.79 2.20
C GLN A 97 9.61 6.46 1.71
N PHE A 98 9.06 6.43 0.49
CA PHE A 98 8.64 5.18 -0.15
C PHE A 98 9.87 4.34 -0.50
N LEU A 99 10.08 3.22 0.21
CA LEU A 99 10.95 2.16 -0.26
C LEU A 99 10.18 1.31 -1.27
N ALA A 100 10.26 1.75 -2.53
CA ALA A 100 9.82 1.05 -3.73
C ALA A 100 8.35 0.60 -3.72
N ALA A 101 7.44 1.51 -4.08
CA ALA A 101 6.28 1.10 -4.86
C ALA A 101 6.77 0.73 -6.26
N SER A 102 7.31 -0.48 -6.42
CA SER A 102 7.50 -1.04 -7.75
C SER A 102 6.11 -1.07 -8.39
N LYS A 103 5.90 -0.32 -9.48
CA LYS A 103 4.69 -0.44 -10.29
C LYS A 103 4.60 -1.91 -10.69
N CYS A 104 3.73 -2.66 -10.05
CA CYS A 104 3.63 -4.10 -10.23
C CYS A 104 2.37 -4.39 -11.03
N ASP A 105 2.54 -5.09 -12.15
CA ASP A 105 1.44 -5.62 -12.95
C ASP A 105 1.01 -6.97 -12.36
N ILE A 106 -0.24 -7.03 -11.91
CA ILE A 106 -0.88 -8.24 -11.40
C ILE A 106 -1.76 -8.81 -12.52
N GLN A 107 -1.48 -10.04 -12.95
CA GLN A 107 -2.19 -10.68 -14.05
C GLN A 107 -2.75 -12.06 -13.65
N LEU A 108 -4.07 -12.21 -13.74
CA LEU A 108 -4.78 -13.48 -13.50
C LEU A 108 -5.28 -14.05 -14.84
N SER A 109 -4.55 -15.01 -15.41
CA SER A 109 -4.95 -15.72 -16.65
C SER A 109 -4.76 -17.23 -16.52
N ARG A 110 -5.68 -18.01 -17.11
CA ARG A 110 -5.66 -19.50 -17.10
C ARG A 110 -4.65 -20.15 -18.06
N THR A 111 -3.82 -19.37 -18.74
CA THR A 111 -2.87 -19.90 -19.71
C THR A 111 -1.48 -19.97 -19.09
N GLY A 112 -0.97 -21.19 -18.94
CA GLY A 112 0.29 -21.48 -18.26
C GLY A 112 1.46 -20.66 -18.79
N LEU A 113 2.11 -19.95 -17.88
CA LEU A 113 3.55 -19.76 -17.73
C LEU A 113 3.74 -18.77 -16.58
N ASP A 114 4.19 -19.33 -15.47
CA ASP A 114 4.69 -18.69 -14.26
C ASP A 114 5.87 -17.77 -14.57
N ALA A 115 5.69 -16.46 -14.41
CA ALA A 115 6.80 -15.51 -14.53
C ALA A 115 7.39 -15.08 -13.17
N PHE A 116 6.82 -15.46 -12.03
CA PHE A 116 7.41 -15.23 -10.71
C PHE A 116 7.04 -16.38 -9.76
N GLY A 117 8.05 -17.16 -9.36
CA GLY A 117 7.87 -18.44 -8.69
C GLY A 117 7.26 -18.40 -7.29
N ILE A 118 6.55 -19.50 -6.99
CA ILE A 118 6.14 -20.05 -5.67
C ILE A 118 5.05 -19.21 -4.97
N VAL A 119 3.87 -19.74 -4.59
CA VAL A 119 3.63 -20.82 -3.59
C VAL A 119 2.36 -21.65 -3.88
N LYS A 120 2.58 -22.99 -3.86
CA LYS A 120 1.68 -24.17 -3.76
C LYS A 120 0.69 -24.48 -4.88
#